data_AF-A0A4Q7UAS2-F1
#
_entry.id   AF-A0A4Q7UAS2-F1
#
_cell.length_a   1.000
_cell.length_b   1.000
_cell.length_c   1.000
_cell.angle_alpha   90.00
_cell.angle_beta   90.00
_cell.angle_gamma   90.00
#
_symmetry.space_group_name_H-M   'P 1'
#
loop_
_entity.id
_entity.type
_entity.pdbx_description
1 polymer ?
#
loop_
_entity_poly.entity_id
_entity_poly.type
_entity_poly.pdbx_seq_one_letter_code
_entity_poly.pdbx_strand_id
1 'polypeptide(L)'
;MRKQMEGDNQRRRALARQAREQSRQPSEIGASLSASKQLTSLDAGKRAGPPAAGPHKPDTTRGGPAPPPVGSADNPRPQPSPPSGAAEVRSMGYHELVDEVRRRAGVDFKTAKVGTEATVLVLAFALEAAERQRLLAAVPASLHDVLPVDGVERHQELPGFLAEVGRISGNTPEQARYQAEATIAALAEQDGDLVESLHVPDGLRDLLNPPEAGGGLVGASTTTPTLNADEINAALDDLPYWTGDSQGLYRVVALPPDNLDRVLARLDRLRRDNGRGPSIGRPGDTAAVLTVRTNQANGVTALDVDLARQVDDAIDEVGAGMAGG
;
A
#
# COMPACT_ATOMS: atom_id res chain seq x y z
N MET A 1 -19.66 -25.31 20.91
CA MET A 1 -20.00 -23.95 20.43
C MET A 1 -20.43 -23.85 18.96
N ARG A 2 -19.87 -24.59 17.99
CA ARG A 2 -20.30 -24.49 16.57
C ARG A 2 -21.78 -24.79 16.31
N LYS A 3 -22.34 -25.79 17.00
CA LYS A 3 -23.74 -26.24 16.81
C LYS A 3 -24.81 -25.24 17.27
N GLN A 4 -24.46 -24.32 18.18
CA GLN A 4 -25.38 -23.24 18.62
C GLN A 4 -25.40 -22.08 17.63
N MET A 5 -24.23 -21.70 17.07
CA MET A 5 -24.16 -20.62 16.08
C MET A 5 -24.90 -20.94 14.77
N GLU A 6 -24.94 -22.21 14.38
CA GLU A 6 -25.63 -22.64 13.16
C GLU A 6 -27.17 -22.53 13.29
N GLY A 7 -27.71 -22.83 14.48
CA GLY A 7 -29.14 -22.67 14.78
C GLY A 7 -29.59 -21.19 14.79
N ASP A 8 -28.77 -20.30 15.34
CA ASP A 8 -29.06 -18.86 15.38
C ASP A 8 -29.01 -18.23 13.98
N ASN A 9 -28.08 -18.68 13.12
CA ASN A 9 -27.98 -18.20 11.74
C ASN A 9 -29.16 -18.68 10.88
N GLN A 10 -29.65 -19.90 11.09
CA GLN A 10 -30.84 -20.41 10.41
C GLN A 10 -32.10 -19.62 10.82
N ARG A 11 -32.27 -19.30 12.11
CA ARG A 11 -33.37 -18.45 12.59
C ARG A 11 -33.36 -17.04 11.98
N ARG A 12 -32.18 -16.42 11.88
CA ARG A 12 -32.03 -15.10 11.22
C ARG A 12 -32.47 -15.12 9.76
N ARG A 13 -32.08 -16.16 9.02
CA ARG A 13 -32.46 -16.34 7.61
C ARG A 13 -33.96 -16.62 7.43
N ALA A 14 -34.63 -17.21 8.42
CA ALA A 14 -36.09 -17.40 8.39
C ALA A 14 -36.83 -16.07 8.65
N LEU A 15 -36.43 -15.31 9.68
CA LEU A 15 -37.03 -14.00 9.99
C LEU A 15 -36.86 -12.98 8.87
N ALA A 16 -35.68 -12.95 8.23
CA ALA A 16 -35.43 -12.07 7.09
C ALA A 16 -36.26 -12.44 5.84
N ARG A 17 -36.64 -13.72 5.68
CA ARG A 17 -37.54 -14.15 4.60
C ARG A 17 -38.97 -13.74 4.88
N GLN A 18 -39.46 -13.95 6.10
CA GLN A 18 -40.80 -13.54 6.53
C GLN A 18 -41.01 -12.02 6.45
N ALA A 19 -39.99 -11.22 6.76
CA ALA A 19 -40.04 -9.77 6.62
C ALA A 19 -40.28 -9.33 5.16
N ARG A 20 -39.59 -9.98 4.21
CA ARG A 20 -39.71 -9.69 2.77
C ARG A 20 -41.05 -10.12 2.20
N GLU A 21 -41.61 -11.23 2.67
CA GLU A 21 -42.97 -11.68 2.29
C GLU A 21 -44.06 -10.70 2.75
N GLN A 22 -43.80 -9.94 3.81
CA GLN A 22 -44.70 -8.90 4.32
C GLN A 22 -44.41 -7.50 3.77
N SER A 23 -43.57 -7.40 2.72
CA SER A 23 -43.12 -6.12 2.12
C SER A 23 -42.51 -5.14 3.14
N ARG A 24 -41.89 -5.66 4.21
CA ARG A 24 -41.25 -4.88 5.27
C ARG A 24 -39.74 -5.03 5.22
N GLN A 25 -39.02 -4.01 5.69
CA GLN A 25 -37.56 -4.08 5.71
C GLN A 25 -37.08 -4.96 6.88
N PRO A 26 -36.07 -5.83 6.69
CA PRO A 26 -35.56 -6.70 7.76
C PRO A 26 -35.03 -5.98 9.00
N SER A 27 -34.65 -4.70 8.86
CA SER A 27 -34.27 -3.78 9.94
C SER A 27 -35.44 -3.45 10.86
N GLU A 28 -36.68 -3.44 10.37
CA GLU A 28 -37.88 -3.08 11.13
C GLU A 28 -38.34 -4.20 12.09
N ILE A 29 -37.89 -5.44 11.85
CA ILE A 29 -38.26 -6.62 12.66
C ILE A 29 -37.07 -7.08 13.54
N GLY A 30 -36.02 -6.26 13.65
CA GLY A 30 -34.87 -6.56 14.52
C GLY A 30 -34.03 -7.77 14.06
N ALA A 31 -34.13 -8.18 12.80
CA ALA A 31 -33.42 -9.35 12.26
C ALA A 31 -31.88 -9.15 12.19
N SER A 32 -31.41 -7.90 12.26
CA SER A 32 -29.99 -7.53 12.31
C SER A 32 -29.39 -7.48 13.71
N LEU A 33 -30.19 -7.70 14.76
CA LEU A 33 -29.74 -7.59 16.15
C LEU A 33 -29.17 -8.92 16.70
N SER A 34 -28.28 -8.84 17.68
CA SER A 34 -27.81 -9.99 18.46
C SER A 34 -28.97 -10.62 19.25
N ALA A 35 -28.94 -11.93 19.49
CA ALA A 35 -30.06 -12.68 20.10
C ALA A 35 -30.53 -12.05 21.44
N SER A 36 -29.61 -11.54 22.25
CA SER A 36 -29.94 -10.84 23.51
C SER A 36 -30.68 -9.52 23.30
N LYS A 37 -30.46 -8.81 22.19
CA LYS A 37 -31.15 -7.55 21.86
C LYS A 37 -32.50 -7.77 21.19
N GLN A 38 -32.73 -8.93 20.56
CA GLN A 38 -34.03 -9.29 19.99
C GLN A 38 -35.10 -9.52 21.07
N LEU A 39 -34.74 -10.17 22.18
CA LEU A 39 -35.66 -10.36 23.31
C LEU A 39 -36.06 -9.02 23.96
N THR A 40 -35.13 -8.08 24.09
CA THR A 40 -35.43 -6.73 24.63
C THR A 40 -36.30 -5.90 23.68
N SER A 41 -36.13 -6.07 22.35
CA SER A 41 -36.92 -5.37 21.34
C SER A 41 -38.38 -5.84 21.28
N LEU A 42 -38.66 -7.12 21.54
CA LEU A 42 -40.02 -7.65 21.60
C LEU A 42 -40.78 -7.18 22.84
N ASP A 43 -40.09 -6.94 23.96
CA ASP A 43 -40.68 -6.42 25.19
C ASP A 43 -40.96 -4.90 25.13
N ALA A 44 -40.15 -4.14 24.39
CA ALA A 44 -40.36 -2.70 24.22
C ALA A 44 -41.64 -2.36 23.44
N GLY A 45 -42.09 -3.24 22.54
CA GLY A 45 -43.31 -3.06 21.74
C GLY A 45 -44.63 -3.15 22.54
N LYS A 46 -44.59 -3.56 23.81
CA LYS A 46 -45.78 -3.69 24.68
C LYS A 46 -45.96 -2.57 25.70
N ARG A 47 -45.07 -1.57 25.74
CA ARG A 47 -45.28 -0.39 26.60
C ARG A 47 -45.98 0.70 25.79
N ALA A 48 -47.24 0.97 26.13
CA ALA A 48 -47.95 2.17 25.68
C ALA A 48 -47.23 3.40 26.23
N GLY A 49 -46.40 4.04 25.39
CA GLY A 49 -45.89 5.37 25.66
C GLY A 49 -47.03 6.41 25.64
N PRO A 50 -46.86 7.56 26.30
CA PRO A 50 -47.87 8.61 26.30
C PRO A 50 -48.16 9.11 24.88
N PRO A 51 -49.39 9.58 24.59
CA PRO A 51 -49.82 9.91 23.24
C PRO A 51 -48.99 11.04 22.63
N ALA A 52 -48.82 10.99 21.31
CA ALA A 52 -48.07 11.96 20.52
C ALA A 52 -48.66 13.37 20.66
N ALA A 53 -47.79 14.35 20.96
CA ALA A 53 -48.16 15.76 20.99
C ALA A 53 -48.54 16.23 19.57
N GLY A 54 -49.75 16.80 19.44
CA GLY A 54 -50.30 17.30 18.19
C GLY A 54 -49.60 18.55 17.64
N PRO A 55 -49.97 18.98 16.41
CA PRO A 55 -49.21 19.97 15.65
C PRO A 55 -49.79 21.38 15.88
N HIS A 56 -49.23 22.14 16.82
CA HIS A 56 -49.42 23.59 16.86
C HIS A 56 -48.20 24.29 17.47
N LYS A 57 -47.50 25.09 16.67
CA LYS A 57 -46.69 26.22 17.17
C LYS A 57 -47.62 27.42 17.35
N PRO A 58 -47.67 28.05 18.53
CA PRO A 58 -47.98 29.45 18.65
C PRO A 58 -46.69 30.26 18.87
N ASP A 59 -46.45 31.15 17.93
CA ASP A 59 -46.02 32.54 18.09
C ASP A 59 -45.31 32.94 19.40
N THR A 60 -44.00 33.21 19.32
CA THR A 60 -43.22 33.81 20.40
C THR A 60 -43.33 35.33 20.35
N THR A 61 -44.37 35.87 20.97
CA THR A 61 -44.37 37.27 21.40
C THR A 61 -44.86 37.35 22.85
N ARG A 62 -44.09 38.05 23.69
CA ARG A 62 -44.43 38.60 25.04
C ARG A 62 -43.83 37.85 26.25
N GLY A 63 -42.68 38.38 26.69
CA GLY A 63 -42.43 38.82 28.08
C GLY A 63 -42.35 37.75 29.18
N GLY A 64 -41.14 37.23 29.41
CA GLY A 64 -40.76 36.54 30.65
C GLY A 64 -39.40 37.06 31.14
N PRO A 65 -39.15 37.13 32.46
CA PRO A 65 -37.96 37.76 33.04
C PRO A 65 -36.67 37.02 32.66
N ALA A 66 -35.58 37.79 32.52
CA ALA A 66 -34.28 37.31 32.04
C ALA A 66 -33.70 36.17 32.91
N PRO A 67 -33.04 35.16 32.30
CA PRO A 67 -32.31 34.15 33.05
C PRO A 67 -31.07 34.76 33.72
N PRO A 68 -30.64 34.23 34.88
CA PRO A 68 -29.42 34.70 35.54
C PRO A 68 -28.17 34.38 34.69
N PRO A 69 -27.09 35.18 34.81
CA PRO A 69 -25.88 34.96 34.04
C PRO A 69 -25.22 33.62 34.42
N VAL A 70 -24.73 32.94 33.39
CA VAL A 70 -23.98 31.68 33.49
C VAL A 70 -22.69 31.95 34.27
N GLY A 71 -22.58 31.37 35.46
CA GLY A 71 -21.36 31.45 36.27
C GLY A 71 -20.18 30.83 35.51
N SER A 72 -19.09 31.59 35.40
CA SER A 72 -17.82 31.10 34.88
C SER A 72 -17.25 30.09 35.87
N ALA A 73 -16.89 28.89 35.39
CA ALA A 73 -16.27 27.87 36.22
C ALA A 73 -14.81 28.24 36.51
N ASP A 74 -14.59 28.94 37.62
CA ASP A 74 -13.28 29.06 38.26
C ASP A 74 -12.87 27.70 38.82
N ASN A 75 -12.28 26.85 37.98
CA ASN A 75 -11.25 25.84 38.29
C ASN A 75 -11.24 24.73 37.22
N PRO A 76 -10.40 24.81 36.18
CA PRO A 76 -10.12 23.64 35.35
C PRO A 76 -9.33 22.62 36.18
N ARG A 77 -9.85 21.39 36.23
CA ARG A 77 -9.22 20.22 36.87
C ARG A 77 -7.81 20.02 36.28
N PRO A 78 -6.74 19.85 37.09
CA PRO A 78 -5.40 19.62 36.56
C PRO A 78 -5.36 18.35 35.71
N GLN A 79 -5.00 18.48 34.44
CA GLN A 79 -4.65 17.31 33.62
C GLN A 79 -3.22 16.87 33.97
N PRO A 80 -2.96 15.57 34.14
CA PRO A 80 -1.61 15.09 34.35
C PRO A 80 -0.76 15.39 33.11
N SER A 81 0.34 16.11 33.30
CA SER A 81 1.34 16.33 32.26
C SER A 81 1.92 14.98 31.81
N PRO A 82 2.09 14.74 30.50
CA PRO A 82 2.76 13.55 30.02
C PRO A 82 4.24 13.54 30.48
N PRO A 83 4.83 12.36 30.74
CA PRO A 83 6.22 12.26 31.15
C PRO A 83 7.14 12.77 30.03
N SER A 84 7.95 13.77 30.38
CA SER A 84 9.03 14.29 29.54
C SER A 84 10.12 13.23 29.43
N GLY A 85 10.38 12.71 28.22
CA GLY A 85 11.57 11.88 27.97
C GLY A 85 11.42 10.64 27.07
N ALA A 86 10.25 10.34 26.50
CA ALA A 86 10.21 9.46 25.32
C ALA A 86 10.43 10.35 24.09
N ALA A 87 11.34 9.97 23.19
CA ALA A 87 11.38 10.57 21.87
C ALA A 87 9.94 10.56 21.32
N GLU A 88 9.36 11.74 21.10
CA GLU A 88 8.02 11.84 20.52
C GLU A 88 8.11 11.24 19.13
N VAL A 89 7.71 9.97 19.00
CA VAL A 89 7.40 9.36 17.71
C VAL A 89 6.34 10.26 17.10
N ARG A 90 6.75 11.10 16.14
CA ARG A 90 5.83 11.99 15.44
C ARG A 90 4.92 11.09 14.62
N SER A 91 3.75 10.74 15.14
CA SER A 91 2.81 9.88 14.42
C SER A 91 2.17 10.70 13.30
N MET A 92 2.51 10.40 12.05
CA MET A 92 1.81 10.93 10.88
C MET A 92 0.36 10.48 10.90
N GLY A 93 -0.55 11.34 10.47
CA GLY A 93 -1.94 10.93 10.28
C GLY A 93 -2.04 9.89 9.17
N TYR A 94 -2.93 8.90 9.30
CA TYR A 94 -3.18 7.90 8.24
C TYR A 94 -3.37 8.51 6.84
N HIS A 95 -4.13 9.61 6.77
CA HIS A 95 -4.42 10.26 5.49
C HIS A 95 -3.18 10.93 4.90
N GLU A 96 -2.32 11.51 5.74
CA GLU A 96 -1.08 12.16 5.35
C GLU A 96 -0.07 11.14 4.79
N LEU A 97 0.08 9.98 5.45
CA LEU A 97 0.92 8.90 4.93
C LEU A 97 0.44 8.41 3.57
N VAL A 98 -0.86 8.09 3.47
CA VAL A 98 -1.42 7.57 2.21
C VAL A 98 -1.34 8.60 1.10
N ASP A 99 -1.56 9.90 1.39
CA ASP A 99 -1.43 10.97 0.39
C ASP A 99 0.01 11.18 -0.07
N GLU A 100 0.99 11.03 0.82
CA GLU A 100 2.40 11.12 0.45
C GLU A 100 2.83 9.94 -0.42
N VAL A 101 2.39 8.73 -0.06
CA VAL A 101 2.60 7.54 -0.89
C VAL A 101 1.90 7.66 -2.24
N ARG A 102 0.67 8.18 -2.28
CA ARG A 102 -0.09 8.46 -3.51
C ARG A 102 0.69 9.37 -4.44
N ARG A 103 1.26 10.46 -3.90
CA ARG A 103 2.04 11.44 -4.65
C ARG A 103 3.32 10.83 -5.22
N ARG A 104 3.98 9.96 -4.45
CA ARG A 104 5.23 9.27 -4.84
C ARG A 104 5.02 8.19 -5.88
N ALA A 105 4.04 7.32 -5.64
CA ALA A 105 3.77 6.18 -6.50
C ALA A 105 2.99 6.55 -7.77
N GLY A 106 2.44 7.77 -7.86
CA GLY A 106 1.70 8.23 -9.04
C GLY A 106 0.34 7.55 -9.24
N VAL A 107 -0.23 6.98 -8.17
CA VAL A 107 -1.48 6.19 -8.22
C VAL A 107 -2.66 6.93 -7.60
N ASP A 108 -3.88 6.40 -7.76
CA ASP A 108 -5.05 6.94 -7.06
C ASP A 108 -5.03 6.59 -5.54
N PHE A 109 -5.81 7.31 -4.75
CA PHE A 109 -5.84 7.15 -3.29
C PHE A 109 -6.20 5.74 -2.84
N LYS A 110 -7.11 5.04 -3.53
CA LYS A 110 -7.54 3.69 -3.15
C LYS A 110 -6.38 2.71 -3.35
N THR A 111 -5.68 2.81 -4.47
CA THR A 111 -4.50 2.01 -4.77
C THR A 111 -3.37 2.31 -3.77
N ALA A 112 -3.10 3.59 -3.48
CA ALA A 112 -2.10 4.00 -2.50
C ALA A 112 -2.42 3.46 -1.10
N LYS A 113 -3.68 3.56 -0.67
CA LYS A 113 -4.16 3.05 0.62
C LYS A 113 -3.86 1.56 0.77
N VAL A 114 -4.34 0.75 -0.18
CA VAL A 114 -4.23 -0.71 -0.09
C VAL A 114 -2.77 -1.14 -0.20
N GLY A 115 -2.00 -0.50 -1.07
CA GLY A 115 -0.57 -0.77 -1.21
C GLY A 115 0.26 -0.42 0.03
N THR A 116 -0.08 0.69 0.70
CA THR A 116 0.56 1.10 1.97
C THR A 116 0.26 0.10 3.09
N GLU A 117 -1.03 -0.27 3.24
CA GLU A 117 -1.49 -1.28 4.21
C GLU A 117 -0.78 -2.61 3.99
N ALA A 118 -0.73 -3.09 2.74
CA ALA A 118 -0.05 -4.32 2.37
C ALA A 118 1.45 -4.26 2.68
N THR A 119 2.13 -3.18 2.30
CA THR A 119 3.58 -3.03 2.52
C THR A 119 3.94 -3.07 4.00
N VAL A 120 3.27 -2.24 4.81
CA VAL A 120 3.52 -2.19 6.26
C VAL A 120 3.27 -3.54 6.90
N LEU A 121 2.20 -4.22 6.50
CA LEU A 121 1.85 -5.54 7.02
C LEU A 121 2.91 -6.59 6.67
N VAL A 122 3.29 -6.72 5.40
CA VAL A 122 4.28 -7.72 4.97
C VAL A 122 5.64 -7.42 5.59
N LEU A 123 6.04 -6.15 5.68
CA LEU A 123 7.28 -5.74 6.35
C LEU A 123 7.25 -6.11 7.84
N ALA A 124 6.15 -5.85 8.54
CA ALA A 124 5.99 -6.26 9.94
C ALA A 124 6.10 -7.79 10.14
N PHE A 125 5.70 -8.60 9.14
CA PHE A 125 5.85 -10.05 9.18
C PHE A 125 7.25 -10.54 8.84
N ALA A 126 7.98 -9.83 7.98
CA ALA A 126 9.38 -10.10 7.65
C ALA A 126 10.34 -9.74 8.81
N LEU A 127 9.96 -8.78 9.66
CA LEU A 127 10.75 -8.32 10.80
C LEU A 127 10.69 -9.27 12.02
N GLU A 128 11.77 -9.23 12.80
CA GLU A 128 11.85 -9.82 14.13
C GLU A 128 10.94 -9.11 15.13
N ALA A 129 10.68 -9.73 16.29
CA ALA A 129 9.66 -9.26 17.22
C ALA A 129 9.86 -7.82 17.72
N ALA A 130 11.11 -7.42 17.99
CA ALA A 130 11.40 -6.08 18.49
C ALA A 130 11.23 -5.02 17.39
N GLU A 131 11.75 -5.27 16.20
CA GLU A 131 11.68 -4.39 15.02
C GLU A 131 10.23 -4.25 14.55
N ARG A 132 9.48 -5.36 14.51
CA ARG A 132 8.03 -5.36 14.23
C ARG A 132 7.29 -4.46 15.20
N GLN A 133 7.57 -4.56 16.51
CA GLN A 133 6.90 -3.73 17.50
C GLN A 133 7.23 -2.24 17.32
N ARG A 134 8.47 -1.90 16.98
CA ARG A 134 8.87 -0.52 16.66
C ARG A 134 8.14 0.02 15.44
N LEU A 135 8.14 -0.74 14.33
CA LEU A 135 7.42 -0.36 13.11
C LEU A 135 5.93 -0.14 13.39
N LEU A 136 5.28 -1.08 14.07
CA LEU A 136 3.84 -1.01 14.36
C LEU A 136 3.48 0.13 15.33
N ALA A 137 4.39 0.55 16.20
CA ALA A 137 4.19 1.69 17.08
C ALA A 137 4.30 3.05 16.34
N ALA A 138 5.05 3.10 15.23
CA ALA A 138 5.27 4.32 14.45
C ALA A 138 4.21 4.55 13.37
N VAL A 139 3.50 3.50 12.95
CA VAL A 139 2.46 3.57 11.92
C VAL A 139 1.06 3.77 12.53
N PRO A 140 0.15 4.48 11.85
CA PRO A 140 -1.25 4.59 12.24
C PRO A 140 -1.94 3.24 12.49
N ALA A 141 -2.74 3.16 13.55
CA ALA A 141 -3.37 1.90 13.95
C ALA A 141 -4.32 1.29 12.89
N SER A 142 -4.88 2.12 12.02
CA SER A 142 -5.70 1.67 10.91
C SER A 142 -4.93 0.84 9.87
N LEU A 143 -3.59 0.90 9.85
CA LEU A 143 -2.75 0.13 8.91
C LEU A 143 -2.50 -1.30 9.36
N HIS A 144 -2.66 -1.61 10.65
CA HIS A 144 -2.38 -2.94 11.19
C HIS A 144 -3.65 -3.78 11.47
N ASP A 145 -4.84 -3.21 11.32
CA ASP A 145 -6.14 -3.90 11.49
C ASP A 145 -6.57 -4.71 10.25
N VAL A 146 -5.80 -4.64 9.16
CA VAL A 146 -6.11 -5.30 7.90
C VAL A 146 -5.26 -6.57 7.79
N LEU A 147 -5.80 -7.71 8.26
CA LEU A 147 -5.21 -9.01 8.00
C LEU A 147 -5.95 -9.72 6.86
N PRO A 148 -5.25 -10.18 5.81
CA PRO A 148 -5.87 -10.98 4.75
C PRO A 148 -6.40 -12.30 5.32
N VAL A 149 -7.52 -12.78 4.76
CA VAL A 149 -8.20 -14.01 5.21
C VAL A 149 -7.30 -15.23 5.13
N ASP A 150 -6.46 -15.28 4.10
CA ASP A 150 -5.53 -16.40 3.85
C ASP A 150 -4.22 -16.28 4.67
N GLY A 151 -4.08 -15.23 5.48
CA GLY A 151 -2.86 -14.94 6.22
C GLY A 151 -1.78 -14.27 5.36
N VAL A 152 -0.64 -14.00 6.01
CA VAL A 152 0.54 -13.36 5.43
C VAL A 152 1.68 -14.35 5.43
N GLU A 153 2.27 -14.60 4.27
CA GLU A 153 3.47 -15.42 4.14
C GLU A 153 4.72 -14.61 4.47
N ARG A 154 5.67 -15.23 5.20
CA ARG A 154 6.95 -14.58 5.53
C ARG A 154 7.95 -14.83 4.42
N HIS A 155 8.50 -13.74 3.88
CA HIS A 155 9.54 -13.78 2.85
C HIS A 155 10.73 -12.93 3.29
N GLN A 156 11.94 -13.48 3.18
CA GLN A 156 13.20 -12.80 3.50
C GLN A 156 13.89 -12.22 2.26
N GLU A 157 13.47 -12.67 1.07
CA GLU A 157 14.00 -12.24 -0.22
C GLU A 157 13.04 -11.24 -0.89
N LEU A 158 13.60 -10.24 -1.58
CA LEU A 158 12.83 -9.20 -2.25
C LEU A 158 11.76 -9.72 -3.22
N PRO A 159 12.00 -10.74 -4.07
CA PRO A 159 10.97 -11.34 -4.92
C PRO A 159 9.75 -11.82 -4.17
N GLY A 160 9.97 -12.59 -3.10
CA GLY A 160 8.90 -13.18 -2.30
C GLY A 160 8.13 -12.09 -1.57
N PHE A 161 8.85 -11.11 -1.03
CA PHE A 161 8.26 -9.94 -0.38
C PHE A 161 7.36 -9.15 -1.35
N LEU A 162 7.86 -8.80 -2.53
CA LEU A 162 7.09 -8.04 -3.53
C LEU A 162 5.93 -8.83 -4.10
N ALA A 163 6.09 -10.14 -4.28
CA ALA A 163 4.99 -11.03 -4.69
C ALA A 163 3.87 -11.05 -3.65
N GLU A 164 4.21 -11.09 -2.36
CA GLU A 164 3.23 -11.07 -1.27
C GLU A 164 2.54 -9.71 -1.13
N VAL A 165 3.29 -8.61 -1.23
CA VAL A 165 2.71 -7.25 -1.29
C VAL A 165 1.77 -7.12 -2.50
N GLY A 166 2.18 -7.59 -3.67
CA GLY A 166 1.38 -7.60 -4.88
C GLY A 166 0.11 -8.44 -4.75
N ARG A 167 0.20 -9.63 -4.13
CA ARG A 167 -0.94 -10.51 -3.85
C ARG A 167 -1.98 -9.84 -2.96
N ILE A 168 -1.55 -9.18 -1.88
CA ILE A 168 -2.44 -8.51 -0.92
C ILE A 168 -3.05 -7.25 -1.54
N SER A 169 -2.27 -6.50 -2.32
CA SER A 169 -2.71 -5.22 -2.89
C SER A 169 -3.39 -5.30 -4.25
N GLY A 170 -3.25 -6.41 -4.97
CA GLY A 170 -3.70 -6.56 -6.36
C GLY A 170 -2.74 -5.94 -7.39
N ASN A 171 -1.55 -5.51 -6.96
CA ASN A 171 -0.53 -4.89 -7.82
C ASN A 171 0.36 -5.95 -8.50
N THR A 172 0.90 -5.60 -9.67
CA THR A 172 2.01 -6.37 -10.25
C THR A 172 3.26 -6.25 -9.37
N PRO A 173 4.24 -7.17 -9.45
CA PRO A 173 5.47 -7.07 -8.66
C PRO A 173 6.21 -5.74 -8.81
N GLU A 174 6.21 -5.18 -10.03
CA GLU A 174 6.83 -3.87 -10.32
C GLU A 174 6.06 -2.73 -9.63
N GLN A 175 4.72 -2.74 -9.70
CA GLN A 175 3.88 -1.76 -9.00
C GLN A 175 4.04 -1.90 -7.48
N ALA A 176 4.08 -3.13 -6.96
CA ALA A 176 4.31 -3.42 -5.56
C ALA A 176 5.67 -2.88 -5.09
N ARG A 177 6.70 -2.94 -5.95
CA ARG A 177 8.03 -2.37 -5.66
C ARG A 177 7.97 -0.87 -5.48
N TYR A 178 7.48 -0.12 -6.47
CA TYR A 178 7.39 1.34 -6.38
C TYR A 178 6.52 1.79 -5.21
N GLN A 179 5.42 1.07 -4.96
CA GLN A 179 4.54 1.32 -3.82
C GLN A 179 5.27 1.09 -2.49
N ALA A 180 6.07 0.03 -2.38
CA ALA A 180 6.80 -0.30 -1.18
C ALA A 180 7.94 0.71 -0.92
N GLU A 181 8.72 1.06 -1.95
CA GLU A 181 9.75 2.10 -1.90
C GLU A 181 9.14 3.46 -1.49
N ALA A 182 8.01 3.85 -2.09
CA ALA A 182 7.28 5.07 -1.74
C ALA A 182 6.81 5.08 -0.28
N THR A 183 6.33 3.93 0.22
CA THR A 183 5.88 3.76 1.61
C THR A 183 7.05 3.89 2.59
N ILE A 184 8.16 3.20 2.32
CA ILE A 184 9.35 3.24 3.17
C ILE A 184 9.96 4.64 3.19
N ALA A 185 10.06 5.28 2.03
CA ALA A 185 10.52 6.66 1.96
C ALA A 185 9.61 7.60 2.77
N ALA A 186 8.29 7.35 2.80
CA ALA A 186 7.35 8.24 3.50
C ALA A 186 7.49 8.08 5.02
N LEU A 187 7.74 6.84 5.48
CA LEU A 187 8.11 6.56 6.86
C LEU A 187 9.47 7.18 7.22
N ALA A 188 10.46 7.13 6.32
CA ALA A 188 11.80 7.70 6.56
C ALA A 188 11.78 9.23 6.67
N GLU A 189 10.94 9.93 5.88
CA GLU A 189 10.82 11.39 5.99
C GLU A 189 10.15 11.82 7.31
N GLN A 190 9.23 10.99 7.81
CA GLN A 190 8.57 11.22 9.09
C GLN A 190 9.50 10.95 10.27
N ASP A 191 10.21 9.81 10.22
CA ASP A 191 11.08 9.29 11.27
C ASP A 191 12.24 8.51 10.62
N GLY A 192 13.31 9.23 10.31
CA GLY A 192 14.50 8.66 9.69
C GLY A 192 15.19 7.66 10.60
N ASP A 193 15.26 7.96 11.90
CA ASP A 193 15.85 7.10 12.93
C ASP A 193 15.11 5.75 13.00
N LEU A 194 13.78 5.74 12.82
CA LEU A 194 13.02 4.50 12.73
C LEU A 194 13.56 3.63 11.59
N VAL A 195 13.58 4.14 10.35
CA VAL A 195 13.96 3.36 9.17
C VAL A 195 15.41 2.91 9.23
N GLU A 196 16.33 3.77 9.71
CA GLU A 196 17.73 3.42 9.93
C GLU A 196 17.90 2.31 10.99
N SER A 197 17.03 2.27 12.01
CA SER A 197 17.08 1.27 13.06
C SER A 197 16.44 -0.09 12.70
N LEU A 198 15.66 -0.15 11.61
CA LEU A 198 15.01 -1.38 11.17
C LEU A 198 16.02 -2.36 10.58
N HIS A 199 16.32 -3.40 11.35
CA HIS A 199 17.12 -4.52 10.87
C HIS A 199 16.26 -5.42 10.00
N VAL A 200 16.21 -5.12 8.70
CA VAL A 200 15.57 -5.97 7.69
C VAL A 200 16.48 -7.13 7.28
N PRO A 201 15.91 -8.28 6.85
CA PRO A 201 16.66 -9.33 6.18
C PRO A 201 17.53 -8.79 5.05
N ASP A 202 18.71 -9.38 4.85
CA ASP A 202 19.70 -8.94 3.85
C ASP A 202 19.08 -8.78 2.45
N GLY A 203 18.23 -9.71 2.04
CA GLY A 203 17.52 -9.68 0.76
C GLY A 203 16.53 -8.53 0.59
N LEU A 204 16.22 -7.75 1.64
CA LEU A 204 15.33 -6.58 1.57
C LEU A 204 16.08 -5.25 1.71
N ARG A 205 17.41 -5.24 1.87
CA ARG A 205 18.18 -4.00 2.05
C ARG A 205 18.05 -3.03 0.87
N ASP A 206 17.96 -3.57 -0.35
CA ASP A 206 17.80 -2.79 -1.58
C ASP A 206 16.50 -1.97 -1.61
N LEU A 207 15.51 -2.33 -0.77
CA LEU A 207 14.25 -1.62 -0.65
C LEU A 207 14.36 -0.40 0.30
N LEU A 208 15.25 -0.47 1.31
CA LEU A 208 15.49 0.62 2.26
C LEU A 208 16.48 1.65 1.72
N ASN A 209 17.46 1.18 0.95
CA ASN A 209 18.50 2.01 0.34
C ASN A 209 18.42 1.88 -1.18
N PRO A 210 17.41 2.48 -1.83
CA PRO A 210 17.42 2.54 -3.28
C PRO A 210 18.69 3.27 -3.74
N PRO A 211 19.30 2.88 -4.87
CA PRO A 211 20.51 3.53 -5.37
C PRO A 211 20.27 5.04 -5.51
N GLU A 212 21.29 5.85 -5.18
CA GLU A 212 21.19 7.31 -5.27
C GLU A 212 20.67 7.70 -6.65
N ALA A 213 19.58 8.46 -6.67
CA ALA A 213 18.96 8.86 -7.90
C ALA A 213 19.90 9.80 -8.67
N GLY A 214 20.52 9.29 -9.74
CA GLY A 214 21.03 10.15 -10.81
C GLY A 214 19.86 10.93 -11.42
N GLY A 215 20.01 12.24 -11.57
CA GLY A 215 18.96 13.15 -12.03
C GLY A 215 19.02 14.48 -11.27
N GLY A 216 19.76 15.44 -11.81
CA GLY A 216 20.07 16.70 -11.15
C GLY A 216 18.87 17.56 -10.71
N LEU A 217 19.14 18.37 -9.67
CA LEU A 217 18.33 19.44 -9.05
C LEU A 217 16.95 19.03 -8.49
N VAL A 218 17.01 18.52 -7.26
CA VAL A 218 15.87 18.31 -6.35
C VAL A 218 15.17 19.64 -6.07
N GLY A 219 14.03 19.85 -6.71
CA GLY A 219 13.02 20.83 -6.29
C GLY A 219 11.76 20.11 -5.82
N ALA A 220 11.63 19.86 -4.51
CA ALA A 220 10.40 19.51 -3.76
C ALA A 220 9.34 18.55 -4.40
N SER A 221 9.70 17.79 -5.43
CA SER A 221 8.81 16.85 -6.14
C SER A 221 9.30 15.44 -5.91
N THR A 222 8.46 14.65 -5.25
CA THR A 222 8.73 13.28 -4.78
C THR A 222 8.39 12.22 -5.82
N THR A 223 8.59 12.51 -7.09
CA THR A 223 8.57 11.51 -8.17
C THR A 223 10.01 11.11 -8.44
N THR A 224 10.28 9.83 -8.70
CA THR A 224 11.61 9.36 -9.12
C THR A 224 12.15 10.30 -10.19
N PRO A 225 13.28 10.99 -9.97
CA PRO A 225 13.73 12.04 -10.85
C PRO A 225 14.08 11.44 -12.22
N THR A 226 13.61 12.10 -13.27
CA THR A 226 13.92 11.72 -14.64
C THR A 226 15.27 12.32 -15.03
N LEU A 227 16.07 11.55 -15.74
CA LEU A 227 17.30 12.01 -16.35
C LEU A 227 16.99 13.04 -17.46
N ASN A 228 17.78 14.10 -17.50
CA ASN A 228 17.78 15.02 -18.63
C ASN A 228 18.55 14.44 -19.83
N ALA A 229 18.49 15.11 -20.98
CA ALA A 229 19.11 14.59 -22.22
C ALA A 229 20.63 14.40 -22.10
N ASP A 230 21.34 15.29 -21.40
CA ASP A 230 22.80 15.19 -21.24
C ASP A 230 23.17 14.02 -20.32
N GLU A 231 22.39 13.80 -19.26
CA GLU A 231 22.54 12.65 -18.36
C GLU A 231 22.24 11.32 -19.07
N ILE A 232 21.22 11.28 -19.94
CA ILE A 232 20.91 10.09 -20.74
C ILE A 232 22.06 9.80 -21.71
N ASN A 233 22.58 10.81 -22.40
CA ASN A 233 23.71 10.65 -23.31
C ASN A 233 24.95 10.13 -22.57
N ALA A 234 25.28 10.72 -21.42
CA ALA A 234 26.40 10.26 -20.59
C ALA A 234 26.21 8.83 -20.10
N ALA A 235 24.99 8.42 -19.75
CA ALA A 235 24.70 7.04 -19.36
C ALA A 235 24.82 6.06 -20.54
N LEU A 236 24.45 6.49 -21.75
CA LEU A 236 24.57 5.69 -22.97
C LEU A 236 26.02 5.48 -23.42
N ASP A 237 26.95 6.37 -23.05
CA ASP A 237 28.39 6.18 -23.30
C ASP A 237 28.93 4.89 -22.66
N ASP A 238 28.36 4.47 -21.53
CA ASP A 238 28.69 3.23 -20.82
C ASP A 238 27.82 2.02 -21.21
N LEU A 239 26.85 2.19 -22.13
CA LEU A 239 25.88 1.18 -22.54
C LEU A 239 25.92 0.98 -24.07
N PRO A 240 27.00 0.38 -24.63
CA PRO A 240 27.28 0.39 -26.07
C PRO A 240 26.25 -0.38 -26.92
N TYR A 241 25.45 -1.24 -26.31
CA TYR A 241 24.39 -2.00 -26.99
C TYR A 241 23.01 -1.33 -26.92
N TRP A 242 22.91 -0.20 -26.21
CA TRP A 242 21.67 0.51 -25.99
C TRP A 242 21.63 1.79 -26.83
N THR A 243 20.41 2.17 -27.17
CA THR A 243 20.08 3.49 -27.72
C THR A 243 18.90 4.02 -26.91
N GLY A 244 18.68 5.33 -26.87
CA GLY A 244 17.56 5.84 -26.09
C GLY A 244 17.44 7.35 -26.10
N ASP A 245 16.34 7.80 -25.54
CA ASP A 245 16.00 9.19 -25.32
C ASP A 245 15.15 9.32 -24.04
N SER A 246 14.51 10.47 -23.83
CA SER A 246 13.63 10.69 -22.67
C SER A 246 12.47 9.69 -22.60
N GLN A 247 12.11 9.01 -23.68
CA GLN A 247 11.01 8.04 -23.73
C GLN A 247 11.43 6.63 -23.37
N GLY A 248 12.71 6.29 -23.32
CA GLY A 248 13.14 4.94 -22.97
C GLY A 248 14.52 4.57 -23.47
N LEU A 249 15.04 3.46 -22.94
CA LEU A 249 16.24 2.80 -23.44
C LEU A 249 15.84 1.54 -24.22
N TYR A 250 16.50 1.31 -25.35
CA TYR A 250 16.18 0.28 -26.32
C TYR A 250 17.44 -0.50 -26.71
N ARG A 251 17.35 -1.83 -26.67
CA ARG A 251 18.38 -2.76 -27.15
C ARG A 251 17.77 -3.80 -28.06
N VAL A 252 18.41 -4.06 -29.20
CA VAL A 252 18.03 -5.16 -30.10
C VAL A 252 18.96 -6.34 -29.85
N VAL A 253 18.38 -7.49 -29.55
CA VAL A 253 19.11 -8.76 -29.40
C VAL A 253 18.76 -9.64 -30.59
N ALA A 254 19.75 -9.94 -31.43
CA ALA A 254 19.60 -10.81 -32.59
C ALA A 254 20.46 -12.07 -32.41
N LEU A 255 19.82 -13.22 -32.26
CA LEU A 255 20.46 -14.50 -31.96
C LEU A 255 19.73 -15.64 -32.68
N PRO A 256 20.38 -16.80 -32.91
CA PRO A 256 19.68 -18.02 -33.30
C PRO A 256 18.54 -18.35 -32.31
N PRO A 257 17.44 -18.97 -32.75
CA PRO A 257 16.22 -19.11 -31.94
C PRO A 257 16.46 -19.75 -30.56
N ASP A 258 17.19 -20.86 -30.51
CA ASP A 258 17.49 -21.57 -29.26
C ASP A 258 18.29 -20.70 -28.27
N ASN A 259 19.20 -19.88 -28.78
CA ASN A 259 20.01 -18.98 -27.94
C ASN A 259 19.19 -17.78 -27.48
N LEU A 260 18.31 -17.26 -28.35
CA LEU A 260 17.39 -16.20 -27.99
C LEU A 260 16.45 -16.65 -26.88
N ASP A 261 15.87 -17.84 -26.99
CA ASP A 261 14.95 -18.36 -25.97
C ASP A 261 15.65 -18.56 -24.61
N ARG A 262 16.93 -18.96 -24.60
CA ARG A 262 17.74 -19.02 -23.36
C ARG A 262 17.95 -17.64 -22.73
N VAL A 263 18.27 -16.63 -23.54
CA VAL A 263 18.39 -15.25 -23.08
C VAL A 263 17.06 -14.76 -22.51
N LEU A 264 15.96 -14.95 -23.22
CA LEU A 264 14.63 -14.55 -22.76
C LEU A 264 14.25 -15.22 -21.43
N ALA A 265 14.54 -16.52 -21.28
CA ALA A 265 14.33 -17.22 -20.02
C ALA A 265 15.20 -16.71 -18.86
N ARG A 266 16.41 -16.19 -19.14
CA ARG A 266 17.25 -15.53 -18.13
C ARG A 266 16.69 -14.15 -17.75
N LEU A 267 16.20 -13.37 -18.72
CA LEU A 267 15.56 -12.07 -18.46
C LEU A 267 14.24 -12.23 -17.69
N ASP A 268 13.47 -13.30 -17.94
CA ASP A 268 12.29 -13.64 -17.15
C ASP A 268 12.64 -14.05 -15.71
N ARG A 269 13.82 -14.62 -15.48
CA ARG A 269 14.35 -14.85 -14.12
C ARG A 269 14.74 -13.53 -13.47
N LEU A 270 15.53 -12.70 -14.15
CA LEU A 270 15.91 -11.36 -13.67
C LEU A 270 14.68 -10.55 -13.23
N ARG A 271 13.60 -10.58 -14.02
CA ARG A 271 12.33 -9.91 -13.68
C ARG A 271 11.71 -10.41 -12.38
N ARG A 272 11.76 -11.72 -12.14
CA ARG A 272 11.25 -12.32 -10.89
C ARG A 272 12.15 -11.99 -9.71
N ASP A 273 13.47 -12.05 -9.91
CA ASP A 273 14.48 -11.85 -8.87
C ASP A 273 14.55 -10.37 -8.41
N ASN A 274 14.29 -9.43 -9.30
CA ASN A 274 14.41 -7.99 -8.99
C ASN A 274 13.04 -7.30 -8.83
N GLY A 275 11.96 -8.01 -9.15
CA GLY A 275 10.60 -7.45 -9.28
C GLY A 275 10.42 -6.56 -10.51
N ARG A 276 11.45 -6.40 -11.36
CA ARG A 276 11.46 -5.53 -12.53
C ARG A 276 12.34 -6.11 -13.64
N GLY A 277 11.91 -5.94 -14.89
CA GLY A 277 12.62 -6.42 -16.07
C GLY A 277 12.25 -5.61 -17.31
N PRO A 278 12.98 -5.76 -18.42
CA PRO A 278 12.65 -5.07 -19.66
C PRO A 278 11.29 -5.52 -20.20
N SER A 279 10.61 -4.63 -20.92
CA SER A 279 9.55 -5.04 -21.83
C SER A 279 10.16 -5.67 -23.07
N ILE A 280 9.59 -6.78 -23.53
CA ILE A 280 10.18 -7.59 -24.60
C ILE A 280 9.19 -7.66 -25.76
N GLY A 281 9.58 -7.09 -26.91
CA GLY A 281 8.89 -7.29 -28.19
C GLY A 281 9.64 -8.31 -29.04
N ARG A 282 8.94 -9.27 -29.65
CA ARG A 282 9.52 -10.22 -30.61
C ARG A 282 9.04 -9.91 -32.02
N PRO A 283 9.82 -9.15 -32.82
CA PRO A 283 9.50 -8.96 -34.24
C PRO A 283 9.66 -10.24 -35.08
N GLY A 284 10.33 -11.27 -34.55
CA GLY A 284 10.47 -12.58 -35.17
C GLY A 284 11.17 -13.59 -34.25
N ASP A 285 11.49 -14.77 -34.79
CA ASP A 285 12.04 -15.87 -33.99
C ASP A 285 13.52 -15.68 -33.62
N THR A 286 14.23 -14.82 -34.36
CA THR A 286 15.68 -14.57 -34.21
C THR A 286 16.00 -13.18 -33.67
N ALA A 287 15.00 -12.41 -33.27
CA ALA A 287 15.18 -11.05 -32.77
C ALA A 287 14.22 -10.71 -31.64
N ALA A 288 14.74 -10.02 -30.63
CA ALA A 288 13.96 -9.38 -29.58
C ALA A 288 14.37 -7.92 -29.45
N VAL A 289 13.38 -7.06 -29.18
CA VAL A 289 13.56 -5.66 -28.81
C VAL A 289 13.29 -5.55 -27.33
N LEU A 290 14.30 -5.16 -26.57
CA LEU A 290 14.23 -4.90 -25.15
C LEU A 290 13.99 -3.40 -24.96
N THR A 291 12.94 -3.06 -24.23
CA THR A 291 12.63 -1.69 -23.85
C THR A 291 12.69 -1.56 -22.33
N VAL A 292 13.52 -0.65 -21.84
CA VAL A 292 13.64 -0.31 -20.43
C VAL A 292 13.13 1.11 -20.22
N ARG A 293 12.08 1.22 -19.40
CA ARG A 293 11.45 2.48 -19.03
C ARG A 293 10.66 2.33 -17.75
N THR A 294 10.76 3.31 -16.87
CA THR A 294 9.97 3.42 -15.66
C THR A 294 8.56 3.89 -16.03
N ASN A 295 7.54 3.05 -15.90
CA ASN A 295 6.18 3.40 -16.36
C ASN A 295 5.51 4.52 -15.55
N GLN A 296 5.90 4.67 -14.27
CA GLN A 296 5.36 5.70 -13.37
C GLN A 296 6.07 7.06 -13.51
N ALA A 297 7.26 7.07 -14.09
CA ALA A 297 7.97 8.29 -14.41
C ALA A 297 7.63 8.69 -15.84
N ASN A 298 7.38 9.98 -16.07
CA ASN A 298 7.20 10.50 -17.43
C ASN A 298 8.57 10.72 -18.12
N GLY A 299 9.48 9.76 -17.97
CA GLY A 299 10.83 9.80 -18.53
C GLY A 299 11.73 8.66 -18.06
N VAL A 300 12.92 8.56 -18.66
CA VAL A 300 13.99 7.65 -18.22
C VAL A 300 14.52 8.09 -16.85
N THR A 301 14.73 7.15 -15.95
CA THR A 301 15.29 7.40 -14.61
C THR A 301 16.65 6.69 -14.45
N ALA A 302 17.41 7.02 -13.39
CA ALA A 302 18.63 6.25 -13.06
C ALA A 302 18.36 4.75 -12.90
N LEU A 303 17.17 4.38 -12.38
CA LEU A 303 16.78 2.98 -12.25
C LEU A 303 16.65 2.29 -13.62
N ASP A 304 16.28 3.01 -14.68
CA ASP A 304 16.26 2.47 -16.05
C ASP A 304 17.68 2.14 -16.54
N VAL A 305 18.65 3.00 -16.25
CA VAL A 305 20.05 2.78 -16.62
C VAL A 305 20.61 1.57 -15.87
N ASP A 306 20.33 1.43 -14.57
CA ASP A 306 20.80 0.28 -13.79
C ASP A 306 20.17 -1.03 -14.27
N LEU A 307 18.89 -1.01 -14.64
CA LEU A 307 18.24 -2.18 -15.23
C LEU A 307 18.85 -2.53 -16.59
N ALA A 308 19.23 -1.55 -17.42
CA ALA A 308 19.92 -1.79 -18.68
C ALA A 308 21.26 -2.50 -18.46
N ARG A 309 22.05 -2.10 -17.45
CA ARG A 309 23.30 -2.78 -17.06
C ARG A 309 23.05 -4.22 -16.60
N GLN A 310 22.07 -4.43 -15.73
CA GLN A 310 21.72 -5.78 -15.26
C GLN A 310 21.23 -6.71 -16.40
N VAL A 311 20.55 -6.14 -17.40
CA VAL A 311 20.16 -6.87 -18.61
C VAL A 311 21.39 -7.27 -19.42
N ASP A 312 22.39 -6.39 -19.55
CA ASP A 312 23.65 -6.70 -20.21
C ASP A 312 24.39 -7.84 -19.49
N ASP A 313 24.55 -7.73 -18.17
CA ASP A 313 25.18 -8.78 -17.34
C ASP A 313 24.45 -10.13 -17.48
N ALA A 314 23.12 -10.11 -17.48
CA ALA A 314 22.30 -11.31 -17.64
C ALA A 314 22.44 -11.95 -19.04
N ILE A 315 22.60 -11.15 -20.08
CA ILE A 315 22.84 -11.62 -21.44
C ILE A 315 24.25 -12.19 -21.57
N ASP A 316 25.25 -11.53 -20.99
CA ASP A 316 26.65 -11.95 -21.02
C ASP A 316 26.87 -13.24 -20.22
N GLU A 317 26.15 -13.45 -19.10
CA GLU A 317 26.15 -14.71 -18.35
C GLU A 317 25.70 -15.89 -19.22
N VAL A 318 24.62 -15.71 -19.99
CA VAL A 318 24.16 -16.73 -20.95
C VAL A 318 25.17 -16.89 -22.08
N GLY A 319 25.75 -15.79 -22.56
CA GLY A 319 26.84 -15.74 -23.55
C GLY A 319 28.05 -16.59 -23.16
N ALA A 320 28.57 -16.40 -21.96
CA ALA A 320 29.69 -17.17 -21.41
C ALA A 320 29.34 -18.66 -21.29
N GLY A 321 28.10 -18.99 -20.93
CA GLY A 321 27.60 -20.37 -20.91
C GLY A 321 27.46 -21.03 -22.28
N MET A 322 27.46 -20.25 -23.38
CA MET A 322 27.41 -20.77 -24.76
C MET A 322 28.81 -21.04 -25.35
N ALA A 323 29.84 -20.32 -24.89
CA ALA A 323 31.21 -20.49 -25.39
C ALA A 323 32.00 -21.62 -24.71
N GLY A 324 31.55 -22.10 -23.55
CA GLY A 324 32.20 -23.15 -22.75
C GLY A 324 31.61 -24.55 -22.86
N GLY A 325 30.62 -24.77 -23.74
CA GLY A 325 29.89 -26.04 -23.93
C GLY A 325 30.35 -26.85 -25.13
#